data_AF-X0T382-F1
#
_entry.id   AF-X0T382-F1
#
_cell.length_a   1.000
_cell.length_b   1.000
_cell.length_c   1.000
_cell.angle_alpha   90.00
_cell.angle_beta   90.00
_cell.angle_gamma   90.00
#
_symmetry.space_group_name_H-M   'P 1'
#
loop_
_entity.id
_entity.type
_entity.pdbx_description
1 polymer ?
#
loop_
_entity_poly.entity_id
_entity_poly.type
_entity_poly.pdbx_seq_one_letter_code
_entity_poly.pdbx_strand_id
1 'polypeptide(L)'
;MENMLLATAAEGADLLTFMIPAAVYLLCSFLIVYFLRTPGNKLMLLGLLTMLSGLVFAAIMPSVAKLAWVMAIIGGFLVFHGATKSSNQ
;
A
#
# COMPACT_ATOMS: atom_id res chain seq x y z
N MET A 1 13.87 20.58 27.94
CA MET A 1 12.74 19.65 28.18
C MET A 1 11.61 19.89 27.19
N GLU A 2 11.28 21.15 26.86
CA GLU A 2 10.33 21.54 25.80
C GLU A 2 10.65 20.94 24.42
N ASN A 3 11.90 21.03 23.95
CA ASN A 3 12.32 20.44 22.67
C ASN A 3 12.22 18.90 22.63
N MET A 4 12.29 18.25 23.79
CA MET A 4 12.19 16.79 23.91
C MET A 4 10.71 16.36 23.83
N LEU A 5 9.81 17.11 24.48
CA LEU A 5 8.36 16.92 24.37
C LEU A 5 7.83 17.17 22.95
N LEU A 6 8.32 18.21 22.27
CA LEU A 6 7.96 18.49 20.87
C LEU A 6 8.46 17.41 19.91
N ALA A 7 9.66 16.86 20.14
CA ALA A 7 10.18 15.74 19.36
C ALA A 7 9.34 14.46 19.56
N THR A 8 8.97 14.13 20.80
CA THR A 8 8.09 12.97 21.06
C THR A 8 6.70 13.13 20.47
N ALA A 9 6.14 14.35 20.48
CA ALA A 9 4.85 14.62 19.84
C ALA A 9 4.92 14.51 18.29
N ALA A 10 6.02 14.97 17.68
CA ALA A 10 6.26 14.84 16.25
C ALA A 10 6.44 13.38 15.82
N GLU A 11 7.22 12.58 16.57
CA GLU A 11 7.37 11.15 16.33
C GLU A 11 6.04 10.40 16.47
N GLY A 12 5.21 10.76 17.45
CA GLY A 12 3.88 10.19 17.62
C GLY A 12 2.91 10.52 16.48
N ALA A 13 2.97 11.73 15.94
CA ALA A 13 2.18 12.16 14.78
C ALA A 13 2.66 11.46 13.48
N ASP A 14 3.97 11.30 13.31
CA ASP A 14 4.56 10.54 12.20
C ASP A 14 4.16 9.06 12.25
N LEU A 15 4.07 8.47 13.45
CA LEU A 15 3.61 7.09 13.62
C LEU A 15 2.12 6.94 13.23
N LEU A 16 1.26 7.85 13.70
CA LEU A 16 -0.18 7.84 13.39
C LEU A 16 -0.45 8.05 11.89
N THR A 17 0.29 8.94 11.24
CA THR A 17 0.19 9.20 9.81
C THR A 17 0.67 8.03 8.95
N PHE A 18 1.49 7.13 9.48
CA PHE A 18 1.85 5.86 8.83
C PHE A 18 0.85 4.74 9.11
N MET A 19 0.41 4.59 10.37
CA MET A 19 -0.44 3.47 10.80
C MET A 19 -1.84 3.50 10.18
N ILE A 20 -2.44 4.69 10.03
CA ILE A 20 -3.80 4.82 9.48
C ILE A 20 -3.85 4.37 8.01
N PRO A 21 -3.01 4.89 7.09
CA PRO A 21 -2.98 4.42 5.70
C PRO A 21 -2.64 2.93 5.58
N ALA A 22 -1.73 2.42 6.43
CA ALA A 22 -1.38 1.00 6.43
C ALA A 22 -2.57 0.12 6.83
N ALA A 23 -3.33 0.51 7.85
CA ALA A 23 -4.54 -0.20 8.26
C ALA A 23 -5.64 -0.18 7.17
N VAL A 24 -5.83 0.97 6.51
CA VAL A 24 -6.78 1.10 5.40
C VAL A 24 -6.35 0.21 4.22
N TYR A 25 -5.05 0.18 3.89
CA TYR A 25 -4.51 -0.70 2.86
C TYR A 25 -4.79 -2.18 3.16
N LEU A 26 -4.58 -2.62 4.40
CA LEU A 26 -4.88 -4.01 4.82
C LEU A 26 -6.38 -4.33 4.72
N LEU A 27 -7.24 -3.42 5.16
CA LEU A 27 -8.69 -3.58 5.06
C LEU A 27 -9.14 -3.69 3.60
N CYS A 28 -8.68 -2.78 2.73
CA CYS A 28 -8.99 -2.82 1.30
C CYS A 28 -8.48 -4.11 0.64
N SER A 29 -7.26 -4.56 0.98
CA SER A 29 -6.70 -5.82 0.49
C SER A 29 -7.58 -7.01 0.88
N PHE A 30 -8.04 -7.05 2.13
CA PHE A 30 -8.96 -8.09 2.61
C PHE A 30 -10.29 -8.08 1.85
N LEU A 31 -10.89 -6.90 1.65
CA LEU A 31 -12.15 -6.74 0.92
C LEU A 31 -12.02 -7.21 -0.54
N ILE A 32 -10.93 -6.86 -1.23
CA ILE A 32 -10.64 -7.30 -2.61
C ILE A 32 -10.58 -8.82 -2.67
N VAL A 33 -9.85 -9.46 -1.76
CA VAL A 33 -9.71 -10.93 -1.73
C VAL A 33 -11.05 -11.61 -1.44
N TYR A 34 -11.86 -11.04 -0.55
CA TYR A 34 -13.13 -11.63 -0.12
C TYR A 34 -14.26 -11.46 -1.15
N PHE A 35 -14.44 -10.27 -1.72
CA PHE A 35 -15.62 -9.95 -2.53
C PHE A 35 -15.47 -10.24 -4.02
N LEU A 36 -14.26 -10.10 -4.59
CA LEU A 36 -14.07 -10.44 -5.99
C LEU A 36 -14.13 -11.96 -6.16
N ARG A 37 -14.66 -12.44 -7.28
CA ARG A 37 -14.69 -13.89 -7.58
C ARG A 37 -13.69 -14.26 -8.66
N THR A 38 -13.46 -13.36 -9.61
CA THR A 38 -12.53 -13.60 -10.71
C THR A 38 -11.08 -13.40 -10.24
N PRO A 39 -10.21 -14.42 -10.40
CA PRO A 39 -8.83 -14.33 -9.93
C PRO A 39 -8.03 -13.24 -10.66
N GLY A 40 -8.36 -12.97 -11.94
CA GLY A 40 -7.77 -11.87 -12.70
C GLY A 40 -8.03 -10.50 -12.06
N ASN A 41 -9.31 -10.17 -11.81
CA ASN A 41 -9.68 -8.88 -11.21
C ASN A 41 -9.14 -8.74 -9.78
N LYS A 42 -9.08 -9.82 -9.01
CA LYS A 42 -8.43 -9.81 -7.67
C LYS A 42 -7.00 -9.32 -7.75
N LEU A 43 -6.21 -9.96 -8.61
CA LEU A 43 -4.78 -9.67 -8.74
C LEU A 43 -4.55 -8.27 -9.33
N MET A 44 -5.38 -7.85 -10.29
CA MET A 44 -5.33 -6.49 -10.83
C MET A 44 -5.63 -5.42 -9.78
N LEU A 45 -6.74 -5.55 -9.04
CA LEU A 45 -7.10 -4.57 -8.01
C LEU A 45 -6.11 -4.57 -6.84
N LEU A 46 -5.67 -5.75 -6.38
CA LEU A 46 -4.66 -5.85 -5.32
C LEU A 46 -3.34 -5.24 -5.76
N GLY A 47 -2.92 -5.50 -7.01
CA GLY A 47 -1.71 -4.96 -7.59
C GLY A 47 -1.75 -3.43 -7.72
N LEU A 48 -2.85 -2.88 -8.25
CA LEU A 48 -3.05 -1.43 -8.35
C LEU A 48 -3.02 -0.76 -6.98
N LEU A 49 -3.73 -1.35 -5.99
CA LEU A 49 -3.74 -0.85 -4.63
C LEU A 49 -2.32 -0.85 -4.03
N THR A 50 -1.58 -1.95 -4.19
CA THR A 50 -0.20 -2.08 -3.68
C THR A 50 0.73 -1.04 -4.31
N MET A 51 0.61 -0.82 -5.63
CA MET A 51 1.43 0.14 -6.36
C MET A 51 1.14 1.58 -5.94
N LEU A 52 -0.14 1.95 -5.87
CA LEU A 52 -0.56 3.29 -5.45
C LEU A 52 -0.17 3.56 -3.99
N SER A 53 -0.39 2.61 -3.08
CA SER A 53 0.02 2.75 -1.69
C SER A 53 1.53 2.92 -1.55
N GLY A 54 2.33 2.15 -2.30
CA GLY A 54 3.78 2.33 -2.34
C GLY A 54 4.17 3.76 -2.77
N LEU A 55 3.61 4.26 -3.88
CA LEU A 55 3.89 5.61 -4.36
C LEU A 55 3.49 6.71 -3.35
N VAL A 56 2.34 6.55 -2.68
CA VAL A 56 1.89 7.47 -1.62
C VAL A 56 2.85 7.44 -0.43
N PHE A 57 3.29 6.27 0.03
CA PHE A 57 4.28 6.17 1.11
C PHE A 57 5.63 6.78 0.73
N ALA A 58 6.11 6.60 -0.50
CA ALA A 58 7.33 7.26 -0.98
C ALA A 58 7.22 8.80 -0.97
N ALA A 59 6.04 9.34 -1.29
CA ALA A 59 5.81 10.78 -1.36
C ALA A 59 5.69 11.42 0.03
N ILE A 60 5.04 10.74 0.99
CA ILE A 60 4.81 11.26 2.34
C ILE A 60 6.01 11.02 3.25
N MET A 61 6.71 9.89 3.08
CA MET A 61 7.80 9.46 3.95
C MET A 61 9.05 9.08 3.13
N PRO A 62 9.99 10.03 2.91
CA PRO A 62 11.21 9.78 2.14
C PRO A 62 12.08 8.66 2.73
N SER A 63 12.02 8.45 4.04
CA SER A 63 12.75 7.39 4.75
C SER A 63 12.36 5.97 4.32
N VAL A 64 11.12 5.77 3.85
CA VAL A 64 10.61 4.47 3.38
C VAL A 64 10.56 4.36 1.86
N ALA A 65 11.18 5.29 1.12
CA ALA A 65 11.17 5.31 -0.34
C ALA A 65 11.65 3.97 -0.96
N LYS A 66 12.67 3.33 -0.37
CA LYS A 66 13.14 2.00 -0.83
C LYS A 66 12.08 0.92 -0.71
N LEU A 67 11.36 0.89 0.42
CA LEU A 67 10.27 -0.06 0.66
C LEU A 67 9.09 0.20 -0.30
N ALA A 68 8.76 1.46 -0.50
CA ALA A 68 7.73 1.90 -1.43
C ALA A 68 8.00 1.45 -2.88
N TRP A 69 9.26 1.53 -3.33
CA TRP A 69 9.67 1.00 -4.65
C TRP A 69 9.47 -0.52 -4.77
N VAL A 70 9.79 -1.28 -3.71
CA VAL A 70 9.54 -2.73 -3.68
C VAL A 70 8.04 -3.02 -3.78
N MET A 71 7.21 -2.28 -3.04
CA MET A 71 5.76 -2.40 -3.12
C MET A 71 5.23 -2.07 -4.52
N ALA A 72 5.78 -1.04 -5.18
CA ALA A 72 5.39 -0.67 -6.53
C ALA A 72 5.71 -1.77 -7.56
N ILE A 73 6.88 -2.42 -7.45
CA ILE A 73 7.27 -3.54 -8.31
C ILE A 73 6.35 -4.75 -8.08
N ILE A 74 6.08 -5.12 -6.83
CA ILE A 74 5.16 -6.21 -6.49
C ILE A 74 3.75 -5.90 -7.03
N GLY A 75 3.28 -4.67 -6.83
CA GLY A 75 1.99 -4.21 -7.34
C GLY A 75 1.89 -4.34 -8.86
N GLY A 76 2.89 -3.84 -9.61
CA GLY A 76 2.95 -3.95 -11.06
C GLY A 76 2.96 -5.40 -11.55
N PHE A 77 3.70 -6.30 -10.88
CA PHE A 77 3.69 -7.72 -11.20
C PHE A 77 2.31 -8.36 -11.01
N LEU A 78 1.62 -8.04 -9.91
CA LEU A 78 0.25 -8.53 -9.65
C LEU A 78 -0.75 -8.02 -10.70
N VAL A 79 -0.62 -6.76 -11.13
CA VAL A 79 -1.45 -6.21 -12.21
C VAL A 79 -1.24 -6.97 -13.51
N PHE A 80 0.02 -7.17 -13.91
CA PHE A 80 0.35 -7.93 -15.11
C PHE A 80 -0.19 -9.36 -15.04
N HIS A 81 0.05 -10.05 -13.93
CA HIS A 81 -0.44 -11.41 -13.77
C HIS A 81 -1.98 -11.49 -13.77
N GLY A 82 -2.64 -10.55 -13.10
CA GLY A 82 -4.09 -10.44 -13.13
C GLY A 82 -4.65 -10.20 -14.52
N ALA A 83 -4.02 -9.33 -15.32
CA ALA A 83 -4.41 -9.07 -16.71
C ALA A 83 -4.30 -10.34 -17.58
N THR A 84 -3.21 -11.11 -17.45
CA THR A 84 -3.05 -12.37 -18.20
C THR A 84 -4.10 -13.43 -17.84
N LYS A 85 -4.52 -13.48 -16.58
CA LYS A 85 -5.56 -14.41 -16.11
C LYS A 85 -6.97 -13.94 -16.48
N SER A 86 -7.20 -12.62 -16.56
CA SER A 86 -8.48 -12.04 -16.97
C SER A 86 -8.75 -12.23 -18.47
N SER A 87 -7.72 -12.25 -19.31
CA SER A 87 -7.87 -12.42 -20.77
C SER A 87 -8.20 -13.85 -21.21
N ASN A 88 -8.10 -14.83 -20.30
CA ASN A 88 -8.36 -16.25 -20.55
C ASN A 88 -9.70 -16.74 -19.97
N GLN A 89 -10.57 -15.83 -19.51
CA GLN A 89 -11.95 -16.11 -19.08
C GLN A 89 -12.93 -15.59 -20.13
#